data_AF-A0A6N9BYT2-F1
#
_entry.id   AF-A0A6N9BYT2-F1
#
_cell.length_a   1.000
_cell.length_b   1.000
_cell.length_c   1.000
_cell.angle_alpha   90.00
_cell.angle_beta   90.00
_cell.angle_gamma   90.00
#
_symmetry.space_group_name_H-M   'P 1'
#
loop_
_entity.id
_entity.type
_entity.pdbx_description
1 polymer ?
#
loop_
_entity_poly.entity_id
_entity_poly.type
_entity_poly.pdbx_seq_one_letter_code
_entity_poly.pdbx_strand_id
1 'polypeptide(L)'
;MPKFRSIPPPERQAQAVVGRLVNLGALRRNPKRPASVRTVANYRDCLLQIARRIAPDGHQLRDLTPETAVEYLRSRTADLGQKALDMHRQSLQAMLVHV
;
A
#
# COMPACT_ATOMS: atom_id res chain seq x y z
N MET A 1 -28.50 -6.93 -13.32
CA MET A 1 -27.25 -6.50 -13.99
C MET A 1 -26.09 -6.68 -13.02
N PRO A 2 -24.98 -7.32 -13.42
CA PRO A 2 -23.79 -7.40 -12.57
C PRO A 2 -23.29 -5.99 -12.35
N LYS A 3 -23.11 -5.57 -11.09
CA LYS A 3 -22.48 -4.28 -10.79
C LYS A 3 -21.02 -4.42 -11.20
N PHE A 4 -20.62 -3.85 -12.34
CA PHE A 4 -19.21 -3.63 -12.63
C PHE A 4 -18.64 -2.86 -11.44
N ARG A 5 -17.83 -3.51 -10.59
CA ARG A 5 -17.13 -2.81 -9.52
C ARG A 5 -16.17 -1.85 -10.19
N SER A 6 -16.54 -0.59 -10.27
CA SER A 6 -15.63 0.48 -10.69
C SER A 6 -14.43 0.44 -9.75
N ILE A 7 -13.24 0.22 -10.32
CA ILE A 7 -11.97 0.27 -9.61
C ILE A 7 -11.85 1.71 -9.06
N PRO A 8 -11.84 1.90 -7.73
CA PRO A 8 -11.74 3.23 -7.16
C PRO A 8 -10.41 3.87 -7.55
N PRO A 9 -10.32 5.21 -7.60
CA PRO A 9 -9.09 5.88 -7.99
C PRO A 9 -7.94 5.53 -7.01
N PRO A 10 -6.69 5.46 -7.50
CA PRO A 10 -5.51 5.07 -6.70
C PRO A 10 -5.38 5.82 -5.36
N GLU A 11 -5.69 7.12 -5.35
CA GLU A 11 -5.65 7.98 -4.17
C GLU A 11 -6.63 7.52 -3.09
N ARG A 12 -7.84 7.13 -3.50
CA ARG A 12 -8.89 6.64 -2.61
C ARG A 12 -8.57 5.24 -2.10
N GLN A 13 -7.97 4.39 -2.94
CA GLN A 13 -7.48 3.08 -2.51
C GLN A 13 -6.43 3.22 -1.40
N ALA A 14 -5.39 4.03 -1.63
CA ALA A 14 -4.31 4.23 -0.68
C ALA A 14 -4.80 4.82 0.65
N GLN A 15 -5.68 5.83 0.60
CA GLN A 15 -6.33 6.38 1.78
C GLN A 15 -7.11 5.32 2.57
N ALA A 16 -7.91 4.50 1.88
CA ALA A 16 -8.73 3.48 2.52
C ALA A 16 -7.89 2.38 3.18
N VAL A 17 -6.82 1.93 2.50
CA VAL A 17 -5.88 0.94 3.04
C VAL A 17 -5.18 1.50 4.28
N VAL A 18 -4.61 2.70 4.20
CA VAL A 18 -3.91 3.31 5.34
C VAL A 18 -4.84 3.58 6.51
N GLY A 19 -6.06 4.07 6.26
CA GLY A 19 -7.05 4.27 7.33
C GLY A 19 -7.35 2.96 8.06
N ARG A 20 -7.47 1.85 7.33
CA ARG A 20 -7.63 0.51 7.94
C ARG A 20 -6.40 0.10 8.75
N LEU A 21 -5.18 0.29 8.23
CA LEU A 21 -3.94 -0.02 8.95
C LEU A 21 -3.78 0.80 10.23
N VAL A 22 -4.17 2.07 10.23
CA VAL A 22 -4.19 2.93 11.42
C VAL A 22 -5.18 2.42 12.46
N ASN A 23 -6.39 2.08 12.04
CA ASN A 23 -7.44 1.57 12.92
C ASN A 23 -7.05 0.22 13.55
N LEU A 24 -6.41 -0.67 12.78
CA LEU A 24 -5.87 -1.93 13.26
C LEU A 24 -4.62 -1.77 14.14
N GLY A 25 -4.05 -0.56 14.20
CA GLY A 25 -2.82 -0.30 14.95
C GLY A 25 -1.55 -0.86 14.30
N ALA A 26 -1.63 -1.35 13.06
CA ALA A 26 -0.51 -1.95 12.33
C ALA A 26 0.66 -0.99 12.06
N LEU A 27 0.39 0.34 12.08
CA LEU A 27 1.41 1.38 11.85
C LEU A 27 1.97 1.97 13.17
N ARG A 28 1.60 1.43 14.32
CA ARG A 28 2.04 1.95 15.63
C ARG A 28 3.44 1.44 15.94
N ARG A 29 4.38 2.37 16.20
CA ARG A 29 5.70 2.02 16.75
C ARG A 29 5.64 1.65 18.24
N ASN A 30 4.69 2.24 18.97
CA ASN A 30 4.46 1.97 20.39
C ASN A 30 2.99 1.62 20.58
N PRO A 31 2.63 0.49 21.24
CA PRO A 31 1.24 0.07 21.39
C PRO A 31 0.36 1.10 22.13
N LYS A 32 0.97 1.91 23.00
CA LYS A 32 0.30 2.97 23.78
C LYS A 32 0.18 4.31 23.04
N ARG A 33 0.70 4.44 21.82
CA ARG A 33 0.64 5.69 21.05
C ARG A 33 0.11 5.46 19.63
N PRO A 34 -0.69 6.38 19.08
CA PRO A 34 -1.09 6.29 17.67
C PRO A 34 0.13 6.44 16.76
N ALA A 35 -0.01 5.97 15.52
CA ALA A 35 0.99 6.20 14.49
C ALA A 35 1.17 7.71 14.24
N SER A 36 2.40 8.15 13.99
CA SER A 36 2.65 9.56 13.70
C SER A 36 2.10 9.96 12.34
N VAL A 37 1.68 11.23 12.19
CA VAL A 37 1.16 11.77 10.92
C VAL A 37 2.12 11.51 9.76
N ARG A 38 3.43 11.67 9.99
CA ARG A 38 4.45 11.40 8.98
C ARG A 38 4.55 9.92 8.60
N THR A 39 4.35 9.00 9.54
CA THR A 39 4.32 7.56 9.23
C THR A 39 3.11 7.24 8.35
N VAL A 40 1.94 7.74 8.73
CA VAL A 40 0.70 7.57 7.96
C VAL A 40 0.85 8.13 6.54
N ALA A 41 1.44 9.33 6.39
CA ALA A 41 1.70 9.94 5.10
C ALA A 41 2.67 9.10 4.24
N ASN A 42 3.79 8.66 4.81
CA ASN A 42 4.78 7.86 4.06
C ASN A 42 4.18 6.55 3.51
N TYR A 43 3.39 5.85 4.33
CA TYR A 43 2.71 4.62 3.90
C TYR A 43 1.67 4.90 2.82
N ARG A 44 0.91 6.00 2.96
CA ARG A 44 -0.09 6.41 1.97
C ARG A 44 0.56 6.72 0.63
N ASP A 45 1.64 7.49 0.62
CA ASP A 45 2.31 7.90 -0.60
C ASP A 45 2.95 6.70 -1.31
N CYS A 46 3.48 5.73 -0.57
CA CYS A 46 3.99 4.48 -1.15
C CYS A 46 2.86 3.63 -1.74
N LEU A 47 1.78 3.42 -0.99
CA LEU A 47 0.62 2.67 -1.48
C LEU A 47 -0.04 3.35 -2.68
N LEU A 48 -0.03 4.68 -2.74
CA LEU A 48 -0.48 5.44 -3.91
C LEU A 48 0.40 5.17 -5.14
N GLN A 49 1.73 5.20 -4.98
CA GLN A 49 2.64 4.88 -6.08
C GLN A 49 2.46 3.44 -6.59
N ILE A 50 2.25 2.48 -5.68
CA ILE A 50 1.94 1.10 -6.03
C ILE A 50 0.62 1.03 -6.80
N ALA A 51 -0.45 1.63 -6.26
CA ALA A 51 -1.77 1.65 -6.87
C ALA A 51 -1.76 2.24 -8.28
N ARG A 52 -1.03 3.34 -8.50
CA ARG A 52 -0.86 3.96 -9.82
C ARG A 52 -0.15 3.05 -10.81
N ARG A 53 0.76 2.20 -10.34
CA ARG A 53 1.53 1.30 -11.20
C ARG A 53 0.73 0.09 -11.65
N ILE A 54 -0.15 -0.43 -10.80
CA ILE A 54 -0.98 -1.62 -11.09
C ILE A 54 -2.35 -1.27 -11.70
N ALA A 55 -2.75 0.00 -11.65
CA ALA A 55 -4.01 0.47 -12.24
C ALA A 55 -4.15 0.18 -13.75
N PRO A 56 -3.10 0.31 -14.60
CA PRO A 56 -3.18 -0.05 -16.02
C PRO A 56 -3.54 -1.52 -16.26
N ASP A 57 -3.17 -2.41 -15.34
CA ASP A 57 -3.46 -3.84 -15.42
C ASP A 57 -4.87 -4.19 -14.90
N GLY A 58 -5.66 -3.18 -14.52
CA GLY A 58 -7.00 -3.37 -13.97
C GLY A 58 -7.02 -3.91 -12.53
N HIS A 59 -5.88 -3.91 -11.84
CA HIS A 59 -5.77 -4.38 -10.47
C HIS A 59 -5.93 -3.26 -9.44
N GLN A 60 -6.50 -3.61 -8.28
CA GLN A 60 -6.53 -2.76 -7.09
C GLN A 60 -5.47 -3.20 -6.09
N LEU A 61 -5.13 -2.32 -5.14
CA LEU A 61 -4.18 -2.64 -4.07
C LEU A 61 -4.55 -3.92 -3.30
N ARG A 62 -5.85 -4.16 -3.11
CA ARG A 62 -6.35 -5.33 -2.37
C ARG A 62 -6.32 -6.63 -3.18
N ASP A 63 -6.07 -6.55 -4.48
CA ASP A 63 -5.94 -7.72 -5.35
C ASP A 63 -4.49 -8.22 -5.41
N LEU A 64 -3.54 -7.49 -4.80
CA LEU A 64 -2.15 -7.91 -4.71
C LEU A 64 -2.01 -9.13 -3.80
N THR A 65 -1.15 -10.05 -4.24
CA THR A 65 -0.74 -11.24 -3.50
C THR A 65 0.72 -11.10 -3.09
N PRO A 66 1.23 -11.93 -2.16
CA PRO A 66 2.66 -11.93 -1.83
C PRO A 66 3.56 -12.12 -3.04
N GLU A 67 3.16 -12.96 -4.00
CA GLU A 67 3.91 -13.23 -5.23
C GLU A 67 3.98 -12.01 -6.13
N THR A 68 2.84 -11.35 -6.40
CA THR A 68 2.81 -10.15 -7.24
C THR A 68 3.46 -8.95 -6.55
N ALA A 69 3.44 -8.88 -5.21
CA ALA A 69 4.16 -7.86 -4.45
C ALA A 69 5.69 -8.03 -4.56
N VAL A 70 6.21 -9.26 -4.54
CA VAL A 70 7.63 -9.53 -4.76
C VAL A 70 8.04 -9.13 -6.18
N GLU A 71 7.23 -9.48 -7.18
CA GLU A 71 7.50 -9.09 -8.57
C GLU A 71 7.50 -7.58 -8.76
N TYR A 72 6.52 -6.89 -8.17
CA TYR A 72 6.50 -5.43 -8.13
C TYR A 72 7.80 -4.86 -7.53
N LEU A 73 8.25 -5.35 -6.38
CA LEU A 73 9.47 -4.83 -5.74
C LEU A 73 10.73 -5.08 -6.57
N ARG A 74 10.83 -6.25 -7.22
CA ARG A 74 11.93 -6.57 -8.14
C ARG A 74 11.97 -5.59 -9.31
N SER A 75 10.82 -5.33 -9.94
CA SER A 75 10.71 -4.38 -11.06
C SER A 75 11.12 -2.95 -10.66
N ARG A 76 11.01 -2.59 -9.38
CA ARG A 76 11.31 -1.24 -8.87
C ARG A 76 12.72 -1.07 -8.32
N THR A 77 13.49 -2.14 -8.21
CA THR A 77 14.84 -2.09 -7.62
C THR A 77 15.80 -1.22 -8.45
N ALA A 78 15.59 -1.12 -9.76
CA ALA A 78 16.38 -0.26 -10.65
C ALA A 78 16.02 1.24 -10.54
N ASP A 79 14.75 1.55 -10.24
CA ASP A 79 14.23 2.94 -10.23
C ASP A 79 14.28 3.59 -8.84
N LEU A 80 14.21 2.77 -7.78
CA LEU A 80 14.09 3.24 -6.41
C LEU A 80 15.39 3.04 -5.64
N GLY A 81 15.84 4.10 -4.95
CA GLY A 81 16.91 3.96 -3.98
C GLY A 81 16.51 3.06 -2.81
N GLN A 82 17.50 2.46 -2.14
CA GLN A 82 17.34 1.47 -1.07
C GLN A 82 16.26 1.85 -0.02
N LYS A 83 16.26 3.11 0.42
CA LYS A 83 15.31 3.61 1.42
C LYS A 83 13.86 3.66 0.91
N ALA A 84 13.68 4.05 -0.35
CA ALA A 84 12.36 4.06 -0.98
C ALA A 84 11.86 2.63 -1.19
N LEU A 85 12.74 1.73 -1.68
CA LEU A 85 12.39 0.32 -1.85
C LEU A 85 11.99 -0.35 -0.54
N ASP A 86 12.70 -0.07 0.56
CA ASP A 86 12.32 -0.60 1.87
C ASP A 86 10.99 -0.02 2.36
N MET A 87 10.68 1.26 2.10
CA MET A 87 9.37 1.83 2.42
C MET A 87 8.24 1.16 1.61
N HIS A 88 8.47 0.87 0.32
CA HIS A 88 7.50 0.12 -0.49
C HIS A 88 7.30 -1.29 0.08
N ARG A 89 8.38 -1.98 0.45
CA ARG A 89 8.33 -3.31 1.07
C ARG A 89 7.53 -3.30 2.37
N GLN A 90 7.82 -2.38 3.29
CA GLN A 90 7.10 -2.26 4.56
C GLN A 90 5.61 -1.92 4.36
N SER A 91 5.31 -1.05 3.40
CA SER A 91 3.93 -0.65 3.09
C SER A 91 3.10 -1.79 2.51
N LEU A 92 3.68 -2.54 1.55
CA LEU A 92 3.07 -3.74 0.98
C LEU A 92 2.87 -4.82 2.03
N GLN A 93 3.90 -5.09 2.83
CA GLN A 93 3.83 -6.10 3.88
C GLN A 93 2.73 -5.77 4.91
N ALA A 94 2.67 -4.52 5.39
CA ALA A 94 1.63 -4.10 6.32
C ALA A 94 0.22 -4.29 5.73
N MET A 95 0.03 -3.94 4.45
CA MET A 95 -1.23 -4.18 3.76
C MET A 95 -1.56 -5.67 3.68
N LEU A 96 -0.67 -6.49 3.12
CA LEU A 96 -0.90 -7.93 2.90
C LEU A 96 -1.17 -8.72 4.18
N VAL A 97 -0.62 -8.30 5.32
CA VAL A 97 -0.81 -8.97 6.60
C VAL A 97 -2.14 -8.60 7.29
N HIS A 98 -2.66 -7.38 7.05
CA HIS A 98 -3.72 -6.82 7.88
C HIS A 98 -5.02 -6.46 7.14
N VAL A 99 -5.02 -6.40 5.81
CA VAL A 99 -6.15 -5.94 4.99
C VAL A 99 -6.81 -7.09 4.26
#